data_AF-A0A497AAJ1-F1
#
_entry.id   AF-A0A497AAJ1-F1
#
_cell.length_a   1.000
_cell.length_b   1.000
_cell.length_c   1.000
_cell.angle_alpha   90.00
_cell.angle_beta   90.00
_cell.angle_gamma   90.00
#
_symmetry.space_group_name_H-M   'P 1'
#
loop_
_entity.id
_entity.type
_entity.pdbx_description
1 polymer ?
#
loop_
_entity_poly.entity_id
_entity_poly.type
_entity_poly.pdbx_seq_one_letter_code
_entity_poly.pdbx_strand_id
1 'polypeptide(L)'
;MTEVKGDSEEPAPDELWEYDRQVYCILRESQDVEEGRTALFNYLKDLEWKYRCGEVDAHKLEYATAIEALRVFSNLISPRNEEIAGFSTLEYLWRLANGRLGPDDGPSPGFIEEFKHLLKAINGQARLADGWLGPVLADEGVEPVDFAAIAGRAAGVARSDFLDHVNEKVTEWLNRHPTGLDPDLIAKRERNRQRIIDFFDATLEHWYNHRWQLKYIFKGKEGLERLQQLVPLTDEEVEAIRLCVEYDIPFGITPYYLSLFDFDSTERKEDAQVRSQVIPPLHYVERMMEHRDDREYYFDFMGEHDTSPIDLVTRRYATVAIIKPFDTCPQICVYCQRNWEITGPMMPKAMASAERLDAALDWFAAHPAIRDILITGGDPLFMSDRMIRRMMERLSRMEHIINIRWATRAPVTMPMRITDELAEMLGKYIEPGRRN
;
A
#
# COMPACT_ATOMS: atom_id res chain seq x y z
N MET A 1 -25.56 -6.95 6.58
CA MET A 1 -24.99 -8.17 5.96
C MET A 1 -25.89 -8.58 4.80
N THR A 2 -25.68 -8.01 3.62
CA THR A 2 -25.69 -8.84 2.41
C THR A 2 -24.35 -9.57 2.44
N GLU A 3 -24.40 -10.88 2.61
CA GLU A 3 -23.23 -11.72 2.41
C GLU A 3 -22.73 -11.45 0.99
N VAL A 4 -21.58 -10.76 0.86
CA VAL A 4 -20.73 -11.00 -0.30
C VAL A 4 -20.20 -12.40 -0.07
N LYS A 5 -20.96 -13.40 -0.51
CA LYS A 5 -20.42 -14.73 -0.74
C LYS A 5 -19.24 -14.51 -1.68
N GLY A 6 -18.03 -14.70 -1.16
CA GLY A 6 -16.92 -15.08 -2.01
C GLY A 6 -17.25 -16.46 -2.54
N ASP A 7 -18.03 -16.51 -3.62
CA ASP A 7 -18.03 -17.66 -4.50
C ASP A 7 -16.64 -17.66 -5.13
N SER A 8 -15.71 -18.36 -4.48
CA SER A 8 -14.43 -18.76 -5.04
C SER A 8 -14.64 -19.92 -6.03
N GLU A 9 -15.61 -19.77 -6.93
CA GLU A 9 -15.58 -20.53 -8.18
C GLU A 9 -14.57 -19.81 -9.06
N GLU A 10 -13.49 -20.49 -9.44
CA GLU A 10 -12.61 -19.97 -10.48
C GLU A 10 -13.48 -19.62 -11.69
N PRO A 11 -13.47 -18.36 -12.16
CA PRO A 11 -14.38 -17.94 -13.21
C PRO A 11 -14.14 -18.82 -14.43
N ALA A 12 -15.19 -19.51 -14.88
CA ALA A 12 -15.08 -20.41 -16.02
C ALA A 12 -14.62 -19.58 -17.23
N PRO A 13 -13.67 -20.05 -18.05
CA PRO A 13 -13.17 -19.26 -19.18
C PRO A 13 -14.26 -18.86 -20.19
N ASP A 14 -15.43 -19.52 -20.15
CA ASP A 14 -16.61 -19.18 -20.94
C ASP A 14 -17.39 -17.95 -20.42
N GLU A 15 -17.20 -17.55 -19.16
CA GLU A 15 -17.87 -16.37 -18.53
C GLU A 15 -17.50 -15.08 -19.25
N LEU A 16 -16.26 -14.97 -19.76
CA LEU A 16 -15.80 -13.79 -20.47
C LEU A 16 -16.68 -13.45 -21.68
N TRP A 17 -17.15 -14.49 -22.39
CA TRP A 17 -17.88 -14.35 -23.65
C TRP A 17 -19.34 -13.93 -23.47
N GLU A 18 -19.84 -13.90 -22.24
CA GLU A 18 -21.15 -13.35 -21.92
C GLU A 18 -21.18 -11.82 -22.03
N TYR A 19 -20.03 -11.16 -21.84
CA TYR A 19 -19.93 -9.70 -21.81
C TYR A 19 -19.71 -9.06 -23.20
N ASP A 20 -19.29 -9.84 -24.20
CA ASP A 20 -19.35 -9.46 -25.61
C ASP A 20 -19.36 -10.71 -26.51
N ARG A 21 -20.57 -11.12 -26.92
CA ARG A 21 -20.75 -12.27 -27.81
C ARG A 21 -20.18 -12.05 -29.21
N GLN A 22 -20.10 -10.80 -29.68
CA GLN A 22 -19.61 -10.49 -31.02
C GLN A 22 -18.10 -10.69 -31.09
N VAL A 23 -17.35 -10.24 -30.07
CA VAL A 23 -15.92 -10.50 -29.92
C VAL A 23 -15.65 -12.01 -29.93
N TYR A 24 -16.42 -12.79 -29.17
CA TYR A 24 -16.30 -14.24 -29.15
C TYR A 24 -16.53 -14.88 -30.52
N CYS A 25 -17.61 -14.51 -31.22
CA CYS A 25 -17.91 -15.00 -32.56
C CYS A 25 -16.79 -14.69 -33.55
N ILE A 26 -16.29 -13.44 -33.56
CA ILE A 26 -15.17 -13.02 -34.42
C ILE A 26 -13.95 -13.92 -34.19
N LEU A 27 -13.55 -14.11 -32.94
CA LEU A 27 -12.36 -14.92 -32.61
C LEU A 27 -12.56 -16.40 -32.97
N ARG A 28 -13.77 -16.94 -32.78
CA ARG A 28 -14.07 -18.35 -33.05
C ARG A 28 -14.20 -18.67 -34.54
N GLU A 29 -14.70 -17.71 -35.33
CA GLU A 29 -14.91 -17.88 -36.77
C GLU A 29 -13.66 -17.59 -37.61
N SER A 30 -12.68 -16.89 -37.03
CA SER A 30 -11.42 -16.55 -37.70
C SER A 30 -10.50 -17.77 -37.83
N GLN A 31 -9.96 -17.99 -39.04
CA GLN A 31 -9.06 -19.10 -39.35
C GLN A 31 -7.71 -18.95 -38.66
N ASP A 32 -7.25 -17.72 -38.52
CA ASP A 32 -6.00 -17.36 -37.84
C ASP A 32 -6.12 -16.03 -37.08
N VAL A 33 -5.05 -15.69 -36.36
CA VAL A 33 -4.98 -14.50 -35.50
C VAL A 33 -5.08 -13.20 -36.31
N GLU A 34 -4.59 -13.17 -37.55
CA GLU A 34 -4.57 -11.94 -38.37
C GLU A 34 -5.92 -11.67 -39.05
N GLU A 35 -6.64 -12.72 -39.43
CA GLU A 35 -8.05 -12.62 -39.80
C GLU A 35 -8.87 -12.08 -38.62
N GLY A 36 -8.67 -12.67 -37.44
CA GLY A 36 -9.32 -12.21 -36.20
C GLY A 36 -8.98 -10.76 -35.86
N ARG A 37 -7.73 -10.35 -36.06
CA ARG A 37 -7.27 -8.98 -35.82
C ARG A 37 -8.01 -8.00 -36.71
N THR A 38 -8.10 -8.29 -38.00
CA THR A 38 -8.75 -7.43 -38.98
C THR A 38 -10.24 -7.32 -38.70
N ALA A 39 -10.91 -8.46 -38.46
CA ALA A 39 -12.33 -8.50 -38.15
C ALA A 39 -12.67 -7.77 -36.85
N LEU A 40 -11.87 -7.98 -35.80
CA LEU A 40 -12.05 -7.32 -34.51
C LEU A 40 -11.79 -5.82 -34.61
N PHE A 41 -10.74 -5.39 -35.30
CA PHE A 41 -10.47 -3.97 -35.53
C PHE A 41 -11.65 -3.28 -36.24
N ASN A 42 -12.20 -3.90 -37.28
CA ASN A 42 -13.36 -3.36 -38.00
C ASN A 42 -14.60 -3.28 -37.09
N TYR A 43 -14.88 -4.33 -36.32
CA TYR A 43 -15.97 -4.32 -35.33
C TYR A 43 -15.82 -3.17 -34.32
N LEU A 44 -14.62 -2.99 -33.74
CA LEU A 44 -14.36 -1.92 -32.77
C LEU A 44 -14.53 -0.53 -33.42
N LYS A 45 -14.11 -0.35 -34.68
CA LYS A 45 -14.28 0.91 -35.42
C LYS A 45 -15.73 1.22 -35.75
N ASP A 46 -16.49 0.21 -36.16
CA ASP A 46 -17.92 0.35 -36.42
C ASP A 46 -18.67 0.69 -35.12
N LEU A 47 -18.33 0.04 -34.00
CA LEU A 47 -18.92 0.34 -32.71
C LEU A 47 -18.56 1.75 -32.22
N GLU A 48 -17.29 2.16 -32.36
CA GLU A 48 -16.86 3.53 -32.07
C GLU A 48 -17.66 4.55 -32.89
N TRP A 49 -17.89 4.27 -34.17
CA TRP A 49 -18.67 5.12 -35.06
C TRP A 49 -20.15 5.21 -34.60
N LYS A 50 -20.77 4.08 -34.23
CA LYS A 50 -22.14 4.06 -33.68
C LYS A 50 -22.27 4.94 -32.43
N TYR A 51 -21.32 4.86 -31.50
CA TYR A 51 -21.28 5.77 -30.35
C TYR A 51 -21.21 7.24 -30.79
N ARG A 52 -20.30 7.58 -31.72
CA ARG A 52 -20.11 8.96 -32.21
C ARG A 52 -21.32 9.50 -32.97
N CYS A 53 -22.06 8.64 -33.66
CA CYS A 53 -23.31 8.98 -34.35
C CYS A 53 -24.51 9.09 -33.40
N GLY A 54 -24.36 8.72 -32.12
CA GLY A 54 -25.46 8.69 -31.17
C GLY A 54 -26.45 7.53 -31.38
N GLU A 55 -26.00 6.46 -32.06
CA GLU A 55 -26.81 5.25 -32.27
C GLU A 55 -26.83 4.35 -31.02
N VAL A 56 -25.89 4.57 -30.09
CA VAL A 56 -25.87 3.91 -28.78
C VAL A 56 -26.36 4.90 -27.72
N ASP A 57 -27.48 4.57 -27.08
CA ASP A 57 -28.00 5.34 -25.95
C ASP A 57 -27.19 5.02 -24.69
N ALA A 58 -26.31 5.95 -24.30
CA ALA A 58 -25.40 5.79 -23.16
C ALA A 58 -25.25 7.11 -22.41
N HIS A 59 -25.19 7.03 -21.08
CA HIS A 59 -24.86 8.19 -20.24
C HIS A 59 -23.49 8.76 -20.65
N LYS A 60 -23.27 10.08 -20.50
CA LYS A 60 -22.05 10.76 -20.97
C LYS A 60 -20.75 10.16 -20.43
N LEU A 61 -20.77 9.68 -19.19
CA LEU A 61 -19.61 8.99 -18.60
C LEU A 61 -19.41 7.60 -19.20
N GLU A 62 -20.48 6.84 -19.45
CA GLU A 62 -20.40 5.54 -20.12
C GLU A 62 -19.89 5.70 -21.56
N TYR A 63 -20.37 6.72 -22.28
CA TYR A 63 -19.85 7.08 -23.60
C TYR A 63 -18.35 7.35 -23.57
N ALA A 64 -17.88 8.22 -22.67
CA ALA A 64 -16.47 8.57 -22.58
C ALA A 64 -15.59 7.34 -22.27
N THR A 65 -16.06 6.51 -21.34
CA THR A 65 -15.39 5.26 -20.96
C THR A 65 -15.38 4.25 -22.12
N ALA A 66 -16.49 4.08 -22.84
CA ALA A 66 -16.56 3.17 -23.99
C ALA A 66 -15.58 3.59 -25.09
N ILE A 67 -15.48 4.89 -25.40
CA ILE A 67 -14.52 5.41 -26.39
C ILE A 67 -13.07 5.11 -25.98
N GLU A 68 -12.71 5.29 -24.70
CA GLU A 68 -11.36 4.95 -24.24
C GLU A 68 -11.13 3.43 -24.21
N ALA A 69 -12.12 2.63 -23.79
CA ALA A 69 -12.04 1.17 -23.78
C ALA A 69 -11.87 0.59 -25.20
N LEU A 70 -12.59 1.13 -26.18
CA LEU A 70 -12.42 0.78 -27.60
C LEU A 70 -11.00 1.09 -28.10
N ARG A 71 -10.44 2.23 -27.70
CA ARG A 71 -9.07 2.62 -28.01
C ARG A 71 -8.05 1.69 -27.33
N VAL A 72 -8.26 1.37 -26.05
CA VAL A 72 -7.41 0.43 -25.29
C VAL A 72 -7.43 -0.94 -25.95
N PHE A 73 -8.59 -1.48 -26.28
CA PHE A 73 -8.67 -2.80 -26.92
C PHE A 73 -8.02 -2.79 -28.30
N SER A 74 -8.24 -1.73 -29.09
CA SER A 74 -7.54 -1.55 -30.38
C SER A 74 -6.01 -1.52 -30.23
N ASN A 75 -5.49 -0.96 -29.14
CA ASN A 75 -4.06 -0.93 -28.83
C ASN A 75 -3.56 -2.30 -28.38
N LEU A 76 -4.32 -3.06 -27.58
CA LEU A 76 -3.96 -4.41 -27.14
C LEU A 76 -3.80 -5.37 -28.33
N ILE A 77 -4.63 -5.21 -29.36
CA ILE A 77 -4.59 -6.03 -30.58
C ILE A 77 -3.71 -5.40 -31.69
N SER A 78 -2.87 -4.42 -31.37
CA SER A 78 -1.98 -3.81 -32.36
C SER A 78 -0.68 -4.60 -32.49
N PRO A 79 -0.25 -5.00 -33.72
CA PRO A 79 0.99 -5.76 -33.90
C PRO A 79 2.22 -5.08 -33.30
N ARG A 80 2.29 -3.75 -33.40
CA ARG A 80 3.38 -2.95 -32.83
C ARG A 80 3.45 -3.06 -31.31
N ASN A 81 2.31 -3.06 -30.63
CA ASN A 81 2.27 -3.11 -29.18
C ASN A 81 2.54 -4.53 -28.67
N GLU A 82 2.06 -5.55 -29.37
CA GLU A 82 2.39 -6.95 -29.09
C GLU A 82 3.90 -7.21 -29.25
N GLU A 83 4.53 -6.62 -30.27
CA GLU A 83 5.99 -6.68 -30.46
C GLU A 83 6.74 -6.03 -29.29
N ILE A 84 6.32 -4.85 -28.83
CA ILE A 84 6.91 -4.16 -27.67
C ILE A 84 6.70 -4.96 -26.39
N ALA A 85 5.52 -5.57 -26.22
CA ALA A 85 5.18 -6.36 -25.03
C ALA A 85 5.86 -7.73 -25.01
N GLY A 86 6.31 -8.24 -26.16
CA GLY A 86 6.85 -9.59 -26.31
C GLY A 86 5.78 -10.69 -26.14
N PHE A 87 4.49 -10.33 -26.18
CA PHE A 87 3.36 -11.24 -26.02
C PHE A 87 2.15 -10.75 -26.83
N SER A 88 1.43 -11.67 -27.46
CA SER A 88 0.21 -11.37 -28.22
C SER A 88 -1.03 -11.66 -27.39
N THR A 89 -1.66 -10.59 -26.90
CA THR A 89 -2.94 -10.68 -26.20
C THR A 89 -4.04 -11.19 -27.12
N LEU A 90 -4.03 -10.82 -28.41
CA LEU A 90 -5.01 -11.32 -29.36
C LEU A 90 -4.86 -12.83 -29.61
N GLU A 91 -3.63 -13.32 -29.82
CA GLU A 91 -3.40 -14.76 -29.98
C GLU A 91 -3.91 -15.54 -28.76
N TYR A 92 -3.66 -15.02 -27.57
CA TYR A 92 -4.12 -15.64 -26.33
C TYR A 92 -5.66 -15.71 -26.25
N LEU A 93 -6.36 -14.61 -26.54
CA LEU A 93 -7.82 -14.58 -26.61
C LEU A 93 -8.38 -15.50 -27.70
N TRP A 94 -7.73 -15.56 -28.87
CA TRP A 94 -8.13 -16.43 -29.97
C TRP A 94 -7.97 -17.91 -29.59
N ARG A 95 -6.85 -18.28 -28.96
CA ARG A 95 -6.64 -19.64 -28.43
C ARG A 95 -7.66 -19.97 -27.37
N LEU A 96 -7.98 -19.02 -26.48
CA LEU A 96 -8.99 -19.18 -25.45
C LEU A 96 -10.38 -19.43 -26.05
N ALA A 97 -10.82 -18.59 -26.99
CA ALA A 97 -12.12 -18.71 -27.65
C ALA A 97 -12.29 -20.04 -28.42
N ASN A 98 -11.18 -20.63 -28.87
CA ASN A 98 -11.14 -21.88 -29.62
C ASN A 98 -10.81 -23.12 -28.77
N GLY A 99 -10.70 -22.99 -27.43
CA GLY A 99 -10.36 -24.10 -26.54
C GLY A 99 -8.97 -24.71 -26.80
N ARG A 100 -7.98 -23.87 -27.17
CA ARG A 100 -6.60 -24.27 -27.53
C ARG A 100 -5.55 -23.89 -26.48
N LEU A 101 -5.97 -23.59 -25.25
CA LEU A 101 -5.08 -23.41 -24.10
C LEU A 101 -4.84 -24.76 -23.42
N GLY A 102 -3.60 -25.01 -22.99
CA GLY A 102 -3.27 -26.17 -22.18
C GLY A 102 -3.73 -26.01 -20.72
N PRO A 103 -3.68 -27.09 -19.90
CA PRO A 103 -4.06 -27.04 -18.49
C PRO A 103 -3.29 -26.00 -17.67
N ASP A 104 -2.00 -25.81 -17.99
CA ASP A 104 -1.10 -24.89 -17.28
C ASP A 104 -1.05 -23.48 -17.91
N ASP A 105 -1.69 -23.28 -19.06
CA ASP A 105 -1.70 -22.01 -19.82
C ASP A 105 -3.03 -21.25 -19.68
N GLY A 106 -3.91 -21.70 -18.78
CA GLY A 106 -5.23 -21.11 -18.56
C GLY A 106 -5.17 -19.64 -18.08
N PRO A 107 -6.22 -18.86 -18.33
CA PRO A 107 -6.25 -17.45 -17.92
C PRO A 107 -6.25 -17.35 -16.40
N SER A 108 -5.45 -16.42 -15.87
CA SER A 108 -5.52 -16.12 -14.44
C SER A 108 -6.85 -15.43 -14.10
N PRO A 109 -7.32 -15.52 -12.84
CA PRO A 109 -8.51 -14.79 -12.42
C PRO A 109 -8.42 -13.28 -12.69
N GLY A 110 -7.23 -12.70 -12.54
CA GLY A 110 -6.97 -11.29 -12.84
C GLY A 110 -7.12 -10.95 -14.33
N PHE A 111 -6.65 -11.84 -15.23
CA PHE A 111 -6.83 -11.66 -16.66
C PHE A 111 -8.31 -11.67 -17.05
N ILE A 112 -9.09 -12.61 -16.51
CA ILE A 112 -10.53 -12.70 -16.77
C ILE A 112 -11.24 -11.43 -16.30
N GLU A 113 -10.95 -10.97 -15.08
CA GLU A 113 -11.58 -9.77 -14.53
C GLU A 113 -11.21 -8.50 -15.30
N GLU A 114 -9.97 -8.36 -15.79
CA GLU A 114 -9.55 -7.24 -16.63
C GLU A 114 -10.35 -7.20 -17.95
N PHE A 115 -10.44 -8.34 -18.64
CA PHE A 115 -11.15 -8.42 -19.92
C PHE A 115 -12.66 -8.31 -19.76
N LYS A 116 -13.25 -8.88 -18.70
CA LYS A 116 -14.66 -8.72 -18.35
C LYS A 116 -15.03 -7.24 -18.20
N HIS A 117 -14.24 -6.47 -17.46
CA HIS A 117 -14.50 -5.04 -17.28
C HIS A 117 -14.20 -4.22 -18.53
N LEU A 118 -13.20 -4.60 -19.33
CA LEU A 118 -12.94 -3.98 -20.62
C LEU A 118 -14.11 -4.17 -21.59
N LEU A 119 -14.65 -5.38 -21.70
CA LEU A 119 -15.80 -5.69 -22.56
C LEU A 119 -17.08 -5.00 -22.07
N LYS A 120 -17.34 -4.98 -20.76
CA LYS A 120 -18.43 -4.17 -20.18
C LYS A 120 -18.30 -2.70 -20.56
N ALA A 121 -17.11 -2.14 -20.45
CA ALA A 121 -16.85 -0.75 -20.80
C ALA A 121 -17.10 -0.46 -22.29
N ILE A 122 -16.61 -1.32 -23.20
CA ILE A 122 -16.86 -1.24 -24.64
C ILE A 122 -18.36 -1.21 -24.94
N ASN A 123 -19.13 -2.04 -24.23
CA ASN A 123 -20.58 -2.15 -24.39
C ASN A 123 -21.39 -1.10 -23.61
N GLY A 124 -20.73 -0.10 -22.99
CA GLY A 124 -21.41 0.98 -22.26
C GLY A 124 -22.07 0.51 -20.96
N GLN A 125 -21.61 -0.62 -20.42
CA GLN A 125 -22.11 -1.31 -19.25
C GLN A 125 -21.09 -1.27 -18.09
N ALA A 126 -20.20 -0.26 -18.07
CA ALA A 126 -19.25 -0.10 -16.97
C ALA A 126 -19.94 0.37 -15.67
N ARG A 127 -21.12 0.99 -15.78
CA ARG A 127 -21.92 1.50 -14.65
C ARG A 127 -21.16 2.51 -13.77
N LEU A 128 -20.22 3.23 -14.37
CA LEU A 128 -19.50 4.33 -13.72
C LEU A 128 -20.42 5.52 -13.44
N ALA A 129 -21.43 5.72 -14.29
CA ALA A 129 -22.43 6.77 -14.07
C ALA A 129 -23.21 6.57 -12.75
N ASP A 130 -23.50 5.32 -12.41
CA ASP A 130 -24.19 4.96 -11.18
C ASP A 130 -23.27 5.13 -9.95
N GLY A 131 -21.96 4.97 -10.16
CA GLY A 131 -20.99 4.83 -9.07
C GLY A 131 -21.27 3.60 -8.21
N TRP A 132 -20.46 3.39 -7.15
CA TRP A 132 -20.69 2.27 -6.23
C TRP A 132 -21.93 2.49 -5.34
N LEU A 133 -22.31 3.74 -5.12
CA LEU A 133 -23.38 4.11 -4.18
C LEU A 133 -24.76 4.23 -4.85
N GLY A 134 -24.83 4.47 -6.18
CA GLY A 134 -26.10 4.60 -6.89
C GLY A 134 -27.03 3.41 -6.75
N PRO A 135 -26.57 2.15 -6.95
CA PRO A 135 -27.42 0.97 -6.75
C PRO A 135 -27.90 0.82 -5.31
N VAL A 136 -27.02 1.12 -4.34
CA VAL A 136 -27.34 1.03 -2.90
C VAL A 136 -28.43 2.04 -2.52
N LEU A 137 -28.34 3.27 -3.04
CA LEU A 137 -29.35 4.31 -2.81
C LEU A 137 -30.67 3.98 -3.50
N ALA A 138 -30.62 3.46 -4.74
CA ALA A 138 -31.81 3.06 -5.48
C ALA A 138 -32.59 1.94 -4.77
N ASP A 139 -31.90 0.94 -4.21
CA ASP A 139 -32.52 -0.16 -3.45
C ASP A 139 -33.25 0.34 -2.18
N GLU A 140 -32.83 1.48 -1.62
CA GLU A 140 -33.46 2.13 -0.46
C GLU A 140 -34.53 3.16 -0.86
N GLY A 141 -34.82 3.28 -2.16
CA GLY A 141 -35.82 4.20 -2.70
C GLY A 141 -35.36 5.66 -2.75
N VAL A 142 -34.04 5.91 -2.64
CA VAL A 142 -33.46 7.24 -2.84
C VAL A 142 -33.26 7.44 -4.34
N GLU A 143 -34.25 8.07 -4.97
CA GLU A 143 -34.22 8.36 -6.40
C GLU A 143 -33.11 9.36 -6.76
N PRO A 144 -32.30 9.07 -7.80
CA PRO A 144 -31.35 10.04 -8.33
C PRO A 144 -32.08 11.31 -8.76
N VAL A 145 -31.66 12.45 -8.23
CA VAL A 145 -32.23 13.74 -8.62
C VAL A 145 -31.70 14.14 -9.99
N ASP A 146 -32.59 14.26 -10.99
CA ASP A 146 -32.23 14.83 -12.29
C ASP A 146 -32.00 16.35 -12.18
N PHE A 147 -30.77 16.72 -11.86
CA PHE A 147 -30.35 18.12 -11.78
C PHE A 147 -30.33 18.86 -13.12
N ALA A 148 -30.55 18.18 -14.25
CA ALA A 148 -30.78 18.85 -15.53
C ALA A 148 -32.24 19.33 -15.68
N ALA A 149 -33.19 18.67 -15.00
CA ALA A 149 -34.60 19.02 -15.01
C ALA A 149 -35.00 20.11 -14.00
N ILE A 150 -34.15 20.40 -12.99
CA ILE A 150 -34.43 21.39 -11.95
C ILE A 150 -33.30 22.41 -11.81
N ALA A 151 -33.63 23.66 -11.46
CA ALA A 151 -32.66 24.75 -11.31
C ALA A 151 -32.95 25.67 -10.10
N GLY A 152 -31.96 26.50 -9.74
CA GLY A 152 -32.10 27.51 -8.69
C GLY A 152 -32.26 26.91 -7.28
N ARG A 153 -33.08 27.54 -6.43
CA ARG A 153 -33.25 27.14 -5.02
C ARG A 153 -33.80 25.72 -4.88
N ALA A 154 -34.73 25.31 -5.73
CA ALA A 154 -35.30 23.96 -5.71
C ALA A 154 -34.24 22.89 -5.95
N ALA A 155 -33.35 23.10 -6.93
CA ALA A 155 -32.20 22.23 -7.16
C ALA A 155 -31.23 22.20 -5.98
N GLY A 156 -31.00 23.35 -5.33
CA GLY A 156 -30.17 23.44 -4.13
C GLY A 156 -30.72 22.64 -2.94
N VAL A 157 -32.03 22.71 -2.69
CA VAL A 157 -32.70 21.92 -1.64
C VAL A 157 -32.64 20.44 -1.96
N ALA A 158 -33.07 20.03 -3.16
CA ALA A 158 -33.04 18.64 -3.58
C ALA A 158 -31.63 18.02 -3.51
N ARG A 159 -30.59 18.82 -3.82
CA ARG A 159 -29.20 18.38 -3.68
C ARG A 159 -28.79 18.20 -2.22
N SER A 160 -29.19 19.12 -1.34
CA SER A 160 -28.88 19.01 0.09
C SER A 160 -29.51 17.74 0.66
N ASP A 161 -30.80 17.52 0.39
CA ASP A 161 -31.53 16.36 0.90
C ASP A 161 -30.91 15.05 0.36
N PHE A 162 -30.54 15.00 -0.93
CA PHE A 162 -29.84 13.85 -1.51
C PHE A 162 -28.49 13.58 -0.82
N LEU A 163 -27.71 14.63 -0.52
CA LEU A 163 -26.41 14.50 0.15
C LEU A 163 -26.54 14.01 1.60
N ASP A 164 -27.64 14.32 2.30
CA ASP A 164 -27.89 13.77 3.63
C ASP A 164 -28.05 12.25 3.58
N HIS A 165 -28.81 11.71 2.60
CA HIS A 165 -28.94 10.26 2.39
C HIS A 165 -27.60 9.61 2.01
N VAL A 166 -26.81 10.26 1.14
CA VAL A 166 -25.45 9.82 0.81
C VAL A 166 -24.60 9.74 2.08
N ASN A 167 -24.63 10.76 2.92
CA ASN A 167 -23.85 10.80 4.15
C ASN A 167 -24.28 9.73 5.15
N GLU A 168 -25.58 9.43 5.28
CA GLU A 168 -26.08 8.34 6.12
C GLU A 168 -25.46 6.99 5.69
N LYS A 169 -25.46 6.68 4.39
CA LYS A 169 -24.85 5.45 3.87
C LYS A 169 -23.34 5.40 4.09
N VAL A 170 -22.64 6.49 3.79
CA VAL A 170 -21.18 6.58 4.00
C VAL A 170 -20.85 6.41 5.48
N THR A 171 -21.61 7.05 6.37
CA THR A 171 -21.42 6.94 7.81
C THR A 171 -21.70 5.52 8.30
N GLU A 172 -22.78 4.88 7.84
CA GLU A 172 -23.08 3.48 8.16
C GLU A 172 -21.92 2.56 7.77
N TRP A 173 -21.35 2.76 6.58
CA TRP A 173 -20.21 1.97 6.10
C TRP A 173 -18.93 2.23 6.91
N LEU A 174 -18.61 3.48 7.20
CA LEU A 174 -17.44 3.83 8.02
C LEU A 174 -17.55 3.23 9.43
N ASN A 175 -18.75 3.25 10.01
CA ASN A 175 -19.03 2.69 11.34
C ASN A 175 -18.94 1.15 11.39
N ARG A 176 -18.79 0.46 10.25
CA ARG A 176 -18.51 -0.99 10.23
C ARG A 176 -17.09 -1.32 10.70
N HIS A 177 -16.19 -0.34 10.67
CA HIS A 177 -14.80 -0.53 11.05
C HIS A 177 -14.53 0.10 12.41
N PRO A 178 -13.99 -0.65 13.38
CA PRO A 178 -13.67 -0.09 14.68
C PRO A 178 -12.55 0.95 14.55
N THR A 179 -12.65 2.01 15.34
CA THR A 179 -11.65 3.07 15.39
C THR A 179 -10.82 2.97 16.66
N GLY A 180 -9.60 3.50 16.63
CA GLY A 180 -8.77 3.60 17.83
C GLY A 180 -9.34 4.46 18.96
N LEU A 181 -10.45 5.16 18.72
CA LEU A 181 -11.16 6.00 19.67
C LEU A 181 -12.36 5.28 20.32
N ASP A 182 -12.69 4.08 19.86
CA ASP A 182 -13.83 3.33 20.38
C ASP A 182 -13.57 2.91 21.84
N PRO A 183 -14.48 3.20 22.79
CA PRO A 183 -14.26 2.92 24.21
C PRO A 183 -13.94 1.44 24.51
N ASP A 184 -14.62 0.52 23.82
CA ASP A 184 -14.41 -0.92 24.00
C ASP A 184 -13.03 -1.36 23.52
N LEU A 185 -12.55 -0.79 22.41
CA LEU A 185 -11.23 -1.08 21.86
C LEU A 185 -10.12 -0.47 22.72
N ILE A 186 -10.32 0.73 23.26
CA ILE A 186 -9.42 1.34 24.24
C ILE A 186 -9.30 0.43 25.47
N ALA A 187 -10.43 0.01 26.05
CA ALA A 187 -10.43 -0.88 27.20
C ALA A 187 -9.77 -2.24 26.90
N LYS A 188 -9.97 -2.79 25.68
CA LYS A 188 -9.27 -4.00 25.22
C LYS A 188 -7.76 -3.81 25.17
N ARG A 189 -7.28 -2.71 24.58
CA ARG A 189 -5.85 -2.38 24.51
C ARG A 189 -5.23 -2.14 25.88
N GLU A 190 -5.97 -1.54 26.81
CA GLU A 190 -5.51 -1.38 28.21
C GLU A 190 -5.34 -2.73 28.91
N ARG A 191 -6.25 -3.69 28.69
CA ARG A 191 -6.10 -5.06 29.17
C ARG A 191 -4.90 -5.76 28.54
N ASN A 192 -4.72 -5.64 27.22
CA ASN A 192 -3.56 -6.21 26.52
C ASN A 192 -2.24 -5.64 27.05
N ARG A 193 -2.16 -4.32 27.25
CA ARG A 193 -1.03 -3.67 27.92
C ARG A 193 -0.77 -4.30 29.28
N GLN A 194 -1.81 -4.46 30.11
CA GLN A 194 -1.64 -5.04 31.44
C GLN A 194 -1.12 -6.48 31.37
N ARG A 195 -1.63 -7.31 30.45
CA ARG A 195 -1.13 -8.68 30.22
C ARG A 195 0.36 -8.70 29.89
N ILE A 196 0.83 -7.78 29.04
CA ILE A 196 2.25 -7.66 28.68
C ILE A 196 3.09 -7.19 29.87
N ILE A 197 2.59 -6.20 30.65
CA ILE A 197 3.26 -5.73 31.87
C ILE A 197 3.44 -6.88 32.87
N ASP A 198 2.37 -7.62 33.14
CA ASP A 198 2.38 -8.74 34.09
C ASP A 198 3.32 -9.87 33.61
N PHE A 199 3.31 -10.18 32.31
CA PHE A 199 4.19 -11.19 31.71
C PHE A 199 5.68 -10.90 31.95
N PHE A 200 6.07 -9.63 31.96
CA PHE A 200 7.46 -9.21 32.18
C PHE A 200 7.76 -8.84 33.64
N ASP A 201 6.82 -9.05 34.58
CA ASP A 201 6.91 -8.58 35.97
C ASP A 201 7.30 -7.09 36.03
N ALA A 202 6.67 -6.30 35.14
CA ALA A 202 6.97 -4.90 34.94
C ALA A 202 5.95 -4.00 35.66
N THR A 203 6.07 -2.69 35.47
CA THR A 203 5.14 -1.69 36.02
C THR A 203 4.66 -0.78 34.91
N LEU A 204 3.64 0.02 35.19
CA LEU A 204 3.17 1.04 34.24
C LEU A 204 4.26 2.09 33.94
N GLU A 205 5.12 2.41 34.92
CA GLU A 205 6.28 3.29 34.72
C GLU A 205 7.27 2.70 33.71
N HIS A 206 7.54 1.39 33.81
CA HIS A 206 8.33 0.68 32.80
C HIS A 206 7.69 0.76 31.42
N TRP A 207 6.37 0.57 31.31
CA TRP A 207 5.65 0.64 30.03
C TRP A 207 5.83 1.99 29.32
N TYR A 208 5.74 3.10 30.05
CA TYR A 208 5.91 4.44 29.50
C TYR A 208 7.37 4.85 29.27
N ASN A 209 8.33 3.99 29.62
CA ASN A 209 9.74 4.20 29.33
C ASN A 209 10.12 3.57 27.98
N HIS A 210 10.47 4.39 26.98
CA HIS A 210 10.88 3.89 25.66
C HIS A 210 12.09 2.94 25.71
N ARG A 211 12.99 3.08 26.69
CA ARG A 211 14.15 2.16 26.82
C ARG A 211 13.72 0.76 27.24
N TRP A 212 12.68 0.66 28.07
CA TRP A 212 12.09 -0.63 28.42
C TRP A 212 11.42 -1.25 27.19
N GLN A 213 10.65 -0.47 26.44
CA GLN A 213 10.03 -0.91 25.18
C GLN A 213 11.08 -1.45 24.19
N LEU A 214 12.23 -0.76 24.05
CA LEU A 214 13.34 -1.19 23.21
C LEU A 214 14.02 -2.47 23.71
N LYS A 215 14.15 -2.63 25.03
CA LYS A 215 14.78 -3.81 25.65
C LYS A 215 13.97 -5.09 25.40
N TYR A 216 12.64 -4.98 25.41
CA TYR A 216 11.72 -6.11 25.31
C TYR A 216 11.05 -6.25 23.93
N ILE A 217 11.70 -5.77 22.87
CA ILE A 217 11.28 -6.06 21.49
C ILE A 217 11.25 -7.58 21.28
N PHE A 218 10.13 -8.09 20.77
CA PHE A 218 9.98 -9.49 20.36
C PHE A 218 10.76 -9.72 19.07
N LYS A 219 11.90 -10.41 19.18
CA LYS A 219 12.81 -10.72 18.06
C LYS A 219 13.54 -12.05 18.29
N GLY A 220 13.99 -12.67 17.22
CA GLY A 220 14.71 -13.95 17.29
C GLY A 220 13.84 -15.08 17.87
N LYS A 221 14.49 -16.18 18.24
CA LYS A 221 13.82 -17.38 18.78
C LYS A 221 13.04 -17.09 20.06
N GLU A 222 13.65 -16.39 21.02
CA GLU A 222 13.01 -16.02 22.28
C GLU A 222 11.79 -15.11 22.05
N GLY A 223 11.86 -14.23 21.05
CA GLY A 223 10.72 -13.41 20.64
C GLY A 223 9.52 -14.24 20.19
N LEU A 224 9.75 -15.25 19.33
CA LEU A 224 8.70 -16.17 18.88
C LEU A 224 8.08 -16.94 20.07
N GLU A 225 8.92 -17.52 20.92
CA GLU A 225 8.46 -18.27 22.10
C GLU A 225 7.59 -17.41 23.04
N ARG A 226 7.95 -16.14 23.23
CA ARG A 226 7.16 -15.20 24.04
C ARG A 226 5.88 -14.76 23.35
N LEU A 227 5.90 -14.54 22.03
CA LEU A 227 4.70 -14.21 21.27
C LEU A 227 3.66 -15.32 21.39
N GLN A 228 4.06 -16.58 21.22
CA GLN A 228 3.17 -17.74 21.38
C GLN A 228 2.55 -17.86 22.78
N GLN A 229 3.20 -17.31 23.82
CA GLN A 229 2.65 -17.28 25.18
C GLN A 229 1.66 -16.12 25.42
N LEU A 230 1.80 -15.02 24.67
CA LEU A 230 1.04 -13.80 24.89
C LEU A 230 -0.16 -13.65 23.97
N VAL A 231 -0.04 -14.07 22.71
CA VAL A 231 -1.04 -13.86 21.66
C VAL A 231 -1.24 -15.14 20.86
N PRO A 232 -2.48 -15.49 20.49
CA PRO A 232 -2.72 -16.64 19.64
C PRO A 232 -2.16 -16.37 18.24
N LEU A 233 -1.42 -17.32 17.67
CA LEU A 233 -0.85 -17.25 16.32
C LEU A 233 -1.32 -18.45 15.51
N THR A 234 -1.49 -18.29 14.20
CA THR A 234 -1.74 -19.43 13.31
C THR A 234 -0.46 -20.22 13.09
N ASP A 235 -0.59 -21.48 12.68
CA ASP A 235 0.57 -22.33 12.34
C ASP A 235 1.42 -21.70 11.23
N GLU A 236 0.79 -21.04 10.26
CA GLU A 236 1.47 -20.30 9.19
C GLU A 236 2.30 -19.12 9.74
N GLU A 237 1.74 -18.34 10.67
CA GLU A 237 2.45 -17.21 11.29
C GLU A 237 3.65 -17.69 12.12
N VAL A 238 3.48 -18.79 12.86
CA VAL A 238 4.56 -19.41 13.62
C VAL A 238 5.67 -19.90 12.70
N GLU A 239 5.31 -20.58 11.60
CA GLU A 239 6.27 -21.09 10.63
C GLU A 239 7.01 -19.95 9.92
N ALA A 240 6.30 -18.89 9.49
CA ALA A 240 6.91 -17.73 8.87
C ALA A 240 7.95 -17.06 9.79
N ILE A 241 7.60 -16.84 11.07
CA ILE A 241 8.55 -16.25 12.03
C ILE A 241 9.70 -17.24 12.32
N ARG A 242 9.43 -18.54 12.40
CA ARG A 242 10.48 -19.57 12.59
C ARG A 242 11.51 -19.52 11.46
N LEU A 243 11.06 -19.46 10.21
CA LEU A 243 11.91 -19.30 9.04
C LEU A 243 12.65 -17.96 9.06
N CYS A 244 12.01 -16.88 9.50
CA CYS A 244 12.74 -15.61 9.66
C CYS A 244 13.92 -15.73 10.63
N VAL A 245 13.74 -16.43 11.75
CA VAL A 245 14.81 -16.68 12.71
C VAL A 245 15.89 -17.58 12.14
N GLU A 246 15.52 -18.62 11.38
CA GLU A 246 16.46 -19.58 10.79
C GLU A 246 17.35 -18.94 9.71
N TYR A 247 16.80 -18.04 8.90
CA TYR A 247 17.48 -17.45 7.74
C TYR A 247 17.97 -16.01 7.95
N ASP A 248 17.96 -15.53 9.19
CA ASP A 248 18.32 -14.15 9.57
C ASP A 248 17.50 -13.07 8.82
N ILE A 249 16.22 -13.36 8.56
CA ILE A 249 15.31 -12.38 7.97
C ILE A 249 14.80 -11.46 9.10
N PRO A 250 14.92 -10.13 8.95
CA PRO A 250 14.57 -9.19 10.00
C PRO A 250 13.11 -9.31 10.43
N PHE A 251 12.91 -9.47 11.73
CA PHE A 251 11.60 -9.45 12.38
C PHE A 251 11.71 -8.77 13.74
N GLY A 252 10.71 -7.96 14.11
CA GLY A 252 10.71 -7.22 15.37
C GLY A 252 9.38 -6.56 15.66
N ILE A 253 8.79 -6.85 16.82
CA ILE A 253 7.55 -6.22 17.32
C ILE A 253 7.83 -5.56 18.66
N THR A 254 7.46 -4.29 18.84
CA THR A 254 7.57 -3.61 20.14
C THR A 254 6.45 -4.07 21.08
N PRO A 255 6.65 -4.04 22.41
CA PRO A 255 5.58 -4.33 23.35
C PRO A 255 4.34 -3.45 23.15
N TYR A 256 4.54 -2.16 22.90
CA TYR A 256 3.46 -1.24 22.56
C TYR A 256 2.64 -1.72 21.35
N TYR A 257 3.29 -2.05 20.23
CA TYR A 257 2.57 -2.43 19.02
C TYR A 257 1.88 -3.79 19.17
N LEU A 258 2.49 -4.73 19.91
CA LEU A 258 1.83 -5.98 20.25
C LEU A 258 0.51 -5.73 21.00
N SER A 259 0.44 -4.75 21.90
CA SER A 259 -0.80 -4.46 22.65
C SER A 259 -1.99 -4.06 21.78
N LEU A 260 -1.74 -3.69 20.52
CA LEU A 260 -2.77 -3.34 19.53
C LEU A 260 -3.43 -4.58 18.89
N PHE A 261 -2.89 -5.78 19.11
CA PHE A 261 -3.40 -7.02 18.53
C PHE A 261 -4.68 -7.46 19.24
N ASP A 262 -5.43 -8.31 18.57
CA ASP A 262 -6.44 -9.15 19.20
C ASP A 262 -5.76 -10.31 19.94
N PHE A 263 -5.93 -10.37 21.26
CA PHE A 263 -5.34 -11.41 22.11
C PHE A 263 -6.27 -12.62 22.27
N ASP A 264 -7.48 -12.55 21.71
CA ASP A 264 -8.53 -13.53 21.95
C ASP A 264 -8.81 -14.41 20.73
N SER A 265 -8.24 -14.10 19.55
CA SER A 265 -8.51 -14.82 18.30
C SER A 265 -7.34 -14.81 17.31
N THR A 266 -7.23 -15.86 16.49
CA THR A 266 -6.36 -15.93 15.31
C THR A 266 -7.04 -15.49 14.01
N GLU A 267 -8.35 -15.23 14.03
CA GLU A 267 -9.15 -15.00 12.81
C GLU A 267 -8.86 -13.66 12.11
N ARG A 268 -8.05 -12.79 12.74
CA ARG A 268 -7.66 -11.47 12.22
C ARG A 268 -8.85 -10.54 11.87
N LYS A 269 -10.03 -10.75 12.45
CA LYS A 269 -11.23 -9.94 12.12
C LYS A 269 -11.09 -8.45 12.47
N GLU A 270 -10.46 -8.15 13.61
CA GLU A 270 -10.34 -6.78 14.13
C GLU A 270 -8.96 -6.16 13.92
N ASP A 271 -7.90 -6.99 13.81
CA ASP A 271 -6.50 -6.54 13.84
C ASP A 271 -5.67 -6.98 12.62
N ALA A 272 -6.30 -7.51 11.56
CA ALA A 272 -5.60 -7.94 10.32
C ALA A 272 -4.60 -6.89 9.83
N GLN A 273 -5.03 -5.64 9.74
CA GLN A 273 -4.24 -4.53 9.24
C GLN A 273 -3.08 -4.18 10.18
N VAL A 274 -3.20 -4.43 11.48
CA VAL A 274 -2.12 -4.20 12.44
C VAL A 274 -1.09 -5.33 12.35
N ARG A 275 -1.56 -6.58 12.33
CA ARG A 275 -0.74 -7.80 12.24
C ARG A 275 0.06 -7.90 10.94
N SER A 276 -0.59 -7.70 9.80
CA SER A 276 0.05 -7.81 8.46
C SER A 276 1.22 -6.85 8.27
N GLN A 277 1.33 -5.82 9.11
CA GLN A 277 2.44 -4.88 9.04
C GLN A 277 3.72 -5.39 9.71
N VAL A 278 3.64 -6.41 10.58
CA VAL A 278 4.78 -6.89 11.37
C VAL A 278 4.94 -8.41 11.39
N ILE A 279 3.89 -9.18 11.11
CA ILE A 279 3.97 -10.62 10.89
C ILE A 279 4.15 -10.85 9.38
N PRO A 280 5.33 -11.32 8.92
CA PRO A 280 5.57 -11.56 7.52
C PRO A 280 4.73 -12.74 7.02
N PRO A 281 4.05 -12.65 5.87
CA PRO A 281 3.44 -13.81 5.22
C PRO A 281 4.54 -14.75 4.70
N LEU A 282 4.23 -16.05 4.58
CA LEU A 282 5.22 -17.03 4.08
C LEU A 282 5.83 -16.63 2.74
N HIS A 283 5.01 -16.12 1.81
CA HIS A 283 5.50 -15.67 0.51
C HIS A 283 6.61 -14.59 0.62
N TYR A 284 6.49 -13.66 1.57
CA TYR A 284 7.53 -12.65 1.79
C TYR A 284 8.83 -13.32 2.28
N VAL A 285 8.70 -14.28 3.20
CA VAL A 285 9.84 -15.01 3.77
C VAL A 285 10.55 -15.82 2.68
N GLU A 286 9.79 -16.55 1.87
CA GLU A 286 10.31 -17.33 0.73
C GLU A 286 11.09 -16.45 -0.25
N ARG A 287 10.55 -15.29 -0.63
CA ARG A 287 11.26 -14.34 -1.52
C ARG A 287 12.54 -13.80 -0.91
N MET A 288 12.51 -13.48 0.38
CA MET A 288 13.71 -13.00 1.10
C MET A 288 14.77 -14.10 1.23
N MET A 289 14.38 -15.38 1.27
CA MET A 289 15.29 -16.52 1.25
C MET A 289 15.88 -16.74 -0.15
N GLU A 290 15.04 -16.71 -1.18
CA GLU A 290 15.43 -16.88 -2.59
C GLU A 290 16.48 -15.85 -3.02
N HIS A 291 16.26 -14.58 -2.64
CA HIS A 291 17.12 -13.46 -2.99
C HIS A 291 18.06 -13.04 -1.85
N ARG A 292 18.56 -14.00 -1.07
CA ARG A 292 19.43 -13.70 0.06
C ARG A 292 20.79 -13.16 -0.37
N ASP A 293 21.35 -13.69 -1.46
CA ASP A 293 22.70 -13.38 -1.92
C ASP A 293 22.77 -12.11 -2.78
N ASP A 294 21.68 -11.73 -3.44
CA ASP A 294 21.53 -10.53 -4.26
C ASP A 294 20.57 -9.49 -3.65
N ARG A 295 20.21 -9.66 -2.37
CA ARG A 295 19.22 -8.85 -1.63
C ARG A 295 19.40 -7.36 -1.80
N GLU A 296 20.65 -6.89 -1.74
CA GLU A 296 21.03 -5.48 -1.82
C GLU A 296 20.57 -4.82 -3.12
N TYR A 297 20.57 -5.56 -4.23
CA TYR A 297 20.18 -5.04 -5.54
C TYR A 297 18.78 -5.49 -5.95
N TYR A 298 18.39 -6.73 -5.65
CA TYR A 298 17.08 -7.25 -6.03
C TYR A 298 15.92 -6.48 -5.37
N PHE A 299 16.08 -6.12 -4.09
CA PHE A 299 15.05 -5.39 -3.33
C PHE A 299 15.27 -3.86 -3.29
N ASP A 300 16.29 -3.33 -4.00
CA ASP A 300 16.44 -1.88 -4.18
C ASP A 300 15.51 -1.36 -5.30
N PHE A 301 14.20 -1.51 -5.07
CA PHE A 301 13.16 -1.10 -6.02
C PHE A 301 13.20 0.39 -6.39
N MET A 302 13.89 1.20 -5.59
CA MET A 302 13.96 2.62 -5.76
C MET A 302 15.28 3.07 -6.44
N GLY A 303 16.24 2.17 -6.64
CA GLY A 303 17.58 2.52 -7.14
C GLY A 303 18.29 3.51 -6.21
N GLU A 304 18.22 3.32 -4.89
CA GLU A 304 18.96 4.13 -3.93
C GLU A 304 20.47 4.06 -4.16
N HIS A 305 21.02 2.94 -4.60
CA HIS A 305 22.45 2.84 -4.95
C HIS A 305 22.86 3.83 -6.03
N ASP A 306 22.10 3.89 -7.14
CA ASP A 306 22.39 4.77 -8.29
C ASP A 306 22.15 6.26 -8.00
N THR A 307 21.49 6.56 -6.88
CA THR A 307 21.12 7.92 -6.48
C THR A 307 21.81 8.37 -5.19
N SER A 308 22.83 7.63 -4.74
CA SER A 308 23.60 7.93 -3.53
C SER A 308 25.02 8.41 -3.87
N PRO A 309 25.27 9.73 -3.94
CA PRO A 309 26.58 10.26 -4.35
C PRO A 309 27.70 10.05 -3.32
N ILE A 310 27.34 9.78 -2.06
CA ILE A 310 28.21 9.42 -0.96
C ILE A 310 27.40 8.61 0.05
N ASP A 311 28.07 7.82 0.87
CA ASP A 311 27.48 7.14 2.02
C ASP A 311 26.49 8.01 2.80
N LEU A 312 25.38 7.38 3.20
CA LEU A 312 24.27 7.96 3.97
C LEU A 312 23.44 9.01 3.22
N VAL A 313 23.84 9.48 2.03
CA VAL A 313 23.12 10.51 1.27
C VAL A 313 22.46 9.90 0.05
N THR A 314 21.17 10.16 -0.14
CA THR A 314 20.48 9.89 -1.42
C THR A 314 19.88 11.18 -1.96
N ARG A 315 20.17 11.51 -3.22
CA ARG A 315 19.68 12.71 -3.90
C ARG A 315 19.05 12.34 -5.24
N ARG A 316 17.73 12.50 -5.32
CA ARG A 316 16.95 12.33 -6.56
C ARG A 316 16.40 13.63 -7.14
N TYR A 317 16.35 14.67 -6.31
CA TYR A 317 15.71 15.94 -6.67
C TYR A 317 16.72 17.08 -6.66
N ALA A 318 16.38 18.14 -7.38
CA ALA A 318 17.24 19.31 -7.52
C ALA A 318 17.55 19.97 -6.16
N THR A 319 16.54 20.08 -5.28
CA THR A 319 16.63 20.84 -4.01
C THR A 319 16.39 19.99 -2.76
N VAL A 320 16.11 18.69 -2.91
CA VAL A 320 15.80 17.78 -1.79
C VAL A 320 16.82 16.64 -1.80
N ALA A 321 17.36 16.31 -0.64
CA ALA A 321 18.13 15.10 -0.42
C ALA A 321 17.81 14.51 0.95
N ILE A 322 18.09 13.22 1.12
CA ILE A 322 17.86 12.52 2.38
C ILE A 322 19.20 12.16 3.02
N ILE A 323 19.21 12.04 4.34
CA ILE A 323 20.34 11.49 5.12
C ILE A 323 19.86 10.29 5.94
N LYS A 324 20.61 9.19 5.89
CA LYS A 324 20.32 7.91 6.55
C LYS A 324 21.34 7.63 7.67
N PRO A 325 21.28 8.30 8.83
CA PRO A 325 22.27 8.13 9.91
C PRO A 325 22.09 6.84 10.72
N PHE A 326 20.97 6.13 10.55
CA PHE A 326 20.54 5.06 11.43
C PHE A 326 19.81 3.95 10.67
N ASP A 327 20.43 2.77 10.56
CA ASP A 327 19.99 1.67 9.69
C ASP A 327 19.27 0.57 10.46
N THR A 328 18.37 0.96 11.36
CA THR A 328 17.50 0.03 12.08
C THR A 328 16.24 0.70 12.59
N CYS A 329 15.23 -0.11 12.89
CA CYS A 329 13.98 0.30 13.50
C CYS A 329 13.72 -0.54 14.76
N PRO A 330 12.97 -0.05 15.75
CA PRO A 330 12.54 -0.89 16.88
C PRO A 330 11.47 -1.91 16.48
N GLN A 331 10.73 -1.62 15.41
CA GLN A 331 9.73 -2.50 14.81
C GLN A 331 10.06 -2.67 13.34
N ILE A 332 10.07 -3.92 12.85
CA ILE A 332 10.30 -4.21 11.44
C ILE A 332 8.97 -4.28 10.72
N CYS A 333 8.82 -3.42 9.72
CA CYS A 333 7.63 -3.39 8.88
C CYS A 333 7.82 -4.39 7.73
N VAL A 334 6.84 -5.26 7.47
CA VAL A 334 6.88 -6.22 6.36
C VAL A 334 7.00 -5.51 5.01
N TYR A 335 6.39 -4.33 4.88
CA TYR A 335 6.41 -3.49 3.69
C TYR A 335 7.57 -2.47 3.67
N CYS A 336 8.63 -2.69 4.46
CA CYS A 336 9.76 -1.76 4.50
C CYS A 336 10.49 -1.71 3.15
N GLN A 337 10.52 -0.54 2.51
CA GLN A 337 11.25 -0.32 1.24
C GLN A 337 12.77 -0.48 1.37
N ARG A 338 13.30 -0.41 2.59
CA ARG A 338 14.72 -0.65 2.92
C ARG A 338 14.90 -1.93 3.72
N ASN A 339 14.01 -2.90 3.51
CA ASN A 339 14.20 -4.20 4.12
C ASN A 339 15.56 -4.78 3.73
N TRP A 340 16.15 -4.44 2.58
CA TRP A 340 17.49 -4.85 2.17
C TRP A 340 18.65 -4.25 3.00
N GLU A 341 18.53 -3.04 3.55
CA GLU A 341 19.55 -2.43 4.43
C GLU A 341 19.42 -2.90 5.89
N ILE A 342 18.19 -3.15 6.35
CA ILE A 342 17.93 -3.47 7.75
C ILE A 342 18.18 -4.96 7.99
N THR A 343 19.03 -5.29 8.94
CA THR A 343 19.39 -6.68 9.30
C THR A 343 18.70 -7.19 10.57
N GLY A 344 17.93 -6.34 11.25
CA GLY A 344 17.17 -6.70 12.45
C GLY A 344 16.75 -5.46 13.25
N PRO A 345 15.95 -5.62 14.31
CA PRO A 345 15.52 -4.51 15.14
C PRO A 345 16.56 -4.12 16.20
N MET A 346 16.86 -2.82 16.25
CA MET A 346 17.86 -2.19 17.12
C MET A 346 19.23 -2.88 17.06
N MET A 347 19.72 -3.17 15.86
CA MET A 347 20.97 -3.91 15.67
C MET A 347 22.19 -3.14 16.20
N PRO A 348 23.20 -3.85 16.76
CA PRO A 348 24.48 -3.24 17.08
C PRO A 348 25.10 -2.61 15.82
N LYS A 349 25.72 -1.43 15.96
CA LYS A 349 26.32 -0.65 14.86
C LYS A 349 25.34 -0.10 13.81
N ALA A 350 24.04 -0.09 14.09
CA ALA A 350 23.07 0.57 13.21
C ALA A 350 23.28 2.10 13.10
N MET A 351 23.94 2.72 14.08
CA MET A 351 24.35 4.12 13.98
C MET A 351 25.57 4.26 13.07
N ALA A 352 25.48 5.16 12.09
CA ALA A 352 26.61 5.52 11.25
C ALA A 352 27.81 5.98 12.08
N SER A 353 29.03 5.69 11.61
CA SER A 353 30.25 6.17 12.26
C SER A 353 30.28 7.70 12.23
N ALA A 354 30.97 8.31 13.20
CA ALA A 354 31.11 9.77 13.26
C ALA A 354 31.73 10.33 11.98
N GLU A 355 32.70 9.63 11.41
CA GLU A 355 33.38 9.99 10.16
C GLU A 355 32.42 9.99 8.96
N ARG A 356 31.65 8.91 8.75
CA ARG A 356 30.67 8.83 7.64
C ARG A 356 29.59 9.90 7.80
N LEU A 357 29.13 10.14 9.03
CA LEU A 357 28.13 11.16 9.32
C LEU A 357 28.67 12.57 9.04
N ASP A 358 29.89 12.88 9.49
CA ASP A 358 30.49 14.19 9.21
C ASP A 358 30.72 14.41 7.72
N ALA A 359 31.19 13.39 6.99
CA ALA A 359 31.36 13.46 5.53
C ALA A 359 30.03 13.73 4.80
N ALA A 360 28.94 13.08 5.22
CA ALA A 360 27.61 13.34 4.68
C ALA A 360 27.15 14.79 4.98
N LEU A 361 27.35 15.28 6.21
CA LEU A 361 27.00 16.66 6.58
C LEU A 361 27.85 17.70 5.82
N ASP A 362 29.12 17.41 5.57
CA ASP A 362 30.01 18.25 4.77
C ASP A 362 29.58 18.28 3.30
N TRP A 363 29.10 17.14 2.78
CA TRP A 363 28.48 17.09 1.46
C TRP A 363 27.26 18.03 1.39
N PHE A 364 26.35 18.03 2.37
CA PHE A 364 25.23 18.99 2.38
C PHE A 364 25.69 20.45 2.43
N ALA A 365 26.75 20.75 3.18
CA ALA A 365 27.31 22.10 3.25
C ALA A 365 27.89 22.57 1.90
N ALA A 366 28.49 21.66 1.14
CA ALA A 366 29.07 21.95 -0.18
C ALA A 366 28.02 22.09 -1.31
N HIS A 367 26.75 21.77 -1.04
CA HIS A 367 25.68 21.75 -2.06
C HIS A 367 24.58 22.78 -1.77
N PRO A 368 24.81 24.09 -2.08
CA PRO A 368 23.89 25.18 -1.75
C PRO A 368 22.53 25.13 -2.49
N ALA A 369 22.40 24.27 -3.49
CA ALA A 369 21.13 24.02 -4.18
C ALA A 369 20.14 23.23 -3.32
N ILE A 370 20.62 22.47 -2.33
CA ILE A 370 19.75 21.73 -1.40
C ILE A 370 19.09 22.72 -0.45
N ARG A 371 17.79 22.58 -0.22
CA ARG A 371 17.00 23.42 0.68
C ARG A 371 16.20 22.60 1.68
N ASP A 372 15.90 21.35 1.34
CA ASP A 372 15.10 20.44 2.15
C ASP A 372 15.91 19.16 2.40
N ILE A 373 16.04 18.81 3.68
CA ILE A 373 16.72 17.61 4.12
C ILE A 373 15.72 16.73 4.85
N LEU A 374 15.59 15.47 4.43
CA LEU A 374 14.85 14.45 5.18
C LEU A 374 15.83 13.54 5.93
N ILE A 375 15.76 13.54 7.25
CA ILE A 375 16.47 12.59 8.10
C ILE A 375 15.63 11.31 8.17
N THR A 376 16.18 10.21 7.64
CA THR A 376 15.52 8.90 7.50
C THR A 376 16.53 7.75 7.69
N GLY A 377 16.42 6.65 6.95
CA GLY A 377 17.16 5.40 7.11
C GLY A 377 16.20 4.29 7.49
N GLY A 378 16.46 3.64 8.62
CA GLY A 378 15.45 3.00 9.44
C GLY A 378 14.59 4.04 10.17
N ASP A 379 14.61 4.04 11.50
CA ASP A 379 13.89 5.05 12.29
C ASP A 379 14.88 5.93 13.09
N PRO A 380 15.30 7.08 12.53
CA PRO A 380 16.35 7.93 13.09
C PRO A 380 15.94 8.58 14.41
N LEU A 381 14.65 8.62 14.75
CA LEU A 381 14.25 9.19 16.04
C LEU A 381 14.69 8.28 17.21
N PHE A 382 14.99 7.00 16.97
CA PHE A 382 15.52 6.09 18.00
C PHE A 382 17.03 6.18 18.22
N MET A 383 17.72 7.11 17.55
CA MET A 383 19.05 7.56 17.97
C MET A 383 18.98 8.21 19.36
N SER A 384 20.14 8.28 20.03
CA SER A 384 20.25 9.05 21.27
C SER A 384 19.98 10.55 21.03
N ASP A 385 19.36 11.23 22.00
CA ASP A 385 19.08 12.67 21.91
C ASP A 385 20.35 13.52 21.68
N ARG A 386 21.50 13.05 22.19
CA ARG A 386 22.81 13.67 21.93
C ARG A 386 23.13 13.69 20.44
N MET A 387 22.81 12.62 19.73
CA MET A 387 23.11 12.49 18.31
C MET A 387 22.15 13.26 17.43
N ILE A 388 20.86 13.20 17.77
CA ILE A 388 19.84 14.06 17.17
C ILE A 388 20.26 15.53 17.30
N ARG A 389 20.67 15.97 18.51
CA ARG A 389 21.16 17.32 18.75
C ARG A 389 22.36 17.68 17.86
N ARG A 390 23.38 16.83 17.81
CA ARG A 390 24.57 17.05 16.97
C ARG A 390 24.20 17.27 15.51
N MET A 391 23.30 16.46 14.97
CA MET A 391 22.84 16.58 13.58
C MET A 391 22.08 17.89 13.38
N MET A 392 21.12 18.20 14.26
CA MET A 392 20.34 19.42 14.17
C MET A 392 21.22 20.67 14.28
N GLU A 393 22.19 20.72 15.19
CA GLU A 393 23.14 21.83 15.31
C GLU A 393 23.97 22.04 14.03
N ARG A 394 24.38 20.96 13.36
CA ARG A 394 25.16 21.04 12.11
C ARG A 394 24.30 21.51 10.94
N LEU A 395 23.12 20.90 10.75
CA LEU A 395 22.22 21.22 9.64
C LEU A 395 21.61 22.62 9.78
N SER A 396 21.22 23.03 10.98
CA SER A 396 20.64 24.35 11.23
C SER A 396 21.61 25.53 11.04
N ARG A 397 22.92 25.28 11.01
CA ARG A 397 23.92 26.33 10.71
C ARG A 397 24.05 26.61 9.22
N MET A 398 23.53 25.74 8.36
CA MET A 398 23.61 25.89 6.91
C MET A 398 22.53 26.88 6.44
N GLU A 399 22.93 28.04 5.94
CA GLU A 399 22.00 29.13 5.58
C GLU A 399 21.05 28.75 4.44
N HIS A 400 21.48 27.88 3.52
CA HIS A 400 20.67 27.41 2.39
C HIS A 400 19.60 26.39 2.78
N ILE A 401 19.69 25.79 3.98
CA ILE A 401 18.75 24.78 4.45
C ILE A 401 17.55 25.44 5.14
N ILE A 402 16.37 25.22 4.55
CA ILE A 402 15.08 25.79 4.94
C ILE A 402 14.24 24.76 5.70
N ASN A 403 14.23 23.50 5.27
CA ASN A 403 13.43 22.46 5.95
C ASN A 403 14.35 21.33 6.43
N ILE A 404 14.20 20.94 7.69
CA ILE A 404 14.80 19.71 8.23
C ILE A 404 13.67 18.82 8.72
N ARG A 405 13.30 17.83 7.89
CA ARG A 405 12.20 16.92 8.15
C ARG A 405 12.71 15.62 8.75
N TRP A 406 11.88 14.99 9.58
CA TRP A 406 12.15 13.70 10.19
C TRP A 406 11.14 12.67 9.68
N ALA A 407 11.64 11.60 9.05
CA ALA A 407 10.83 10.42 8.79
C ALA A 407 10.95 9.47 9.99
N THR A 408 9.87 9.29 10.73
CA THR A 408 9.84 8.41 11.90
C THR A 408 8.47 7.76 12.03
N ARG A 409 8.46 6.51 12.50
CA ARG A 409 7.24 5.76 12.81
C ARG A 409 6.96 5.71 14.30
N ALA A 410 7.82 6.34 15.12
CA ALA A 410 7.73 6.37 16.57
C ALA A 410 6.31 6.67 17.11
N PRO A 411 5.53 7.64 16.59
CA PRO A 411 4.19 7.92 17.10
C PRO A 411 3.21 6.73 17.02
N VAL A 412 3.44 5.80 16.10
CA VAL A 412 2.58 4.64 15.86
C VAL A 412 3.16 3.36 16.43
N THR A 413 4.49 3.22 16.48
CA THR A 413 5.15 1.95 16.88
C THR A 413 5.66 1.96 18.31
N MET A 414 6.00 3.13 18.85
CA MET A 414 6.48 3.31 20.23
C MET A 414 6.37 4.80 20.62
N PRO A 415 5.15 5.31 20.86
CA PRO A 415 4.92 6.74 21.11
C PRO A 415 5.69 7.28 22.32
N MET A 416 6.04 6.40 23.27
CA MET A 416 6.90 6.68 24.43
C MET A 416 8.26 7.28 24.06
N ARG A 417 8.71 7.17 22.79
CA ARG A 417 9.94 7.81 22.34
C ARG A 417 9.84 9.34 22.29
N ILE A 418 8.63 9.87 22.12
CA ILE A 418 8.34 11.30 22.12
C ILE A 418 8.22 11.78 23.57
N THR A 419 9.34 12.22 24.15
CA THR A 419 9.37 12.84 25.49
C THR A 419 9.34 14.36 25.37
N ASP A 420 8.99 15.04 26.46
CA ASP A 420 9.00 16.51 26.53
C ASP A 420 10.40 17.05 26.20
N GLU A 421 11.46 16.41 26.69
CA GLU A 421 12.85 16.84 26.41
C GLU A 421 13.23 16.71 24.94
N LEU A 422 12.79 15.63 24.27
CA LEU A 422 13.01 15.46 22.83
C LEU A 422 12.24 16.53 22.05
N ALA A 423 10.96 16.72 22.39
CA ALA A 423 10.09 17.69 21.71
C ALA A 423 10.62 19.12 21.86
N GLU A 424 10.98 19.53 23.09
CA GLU A 424 11.60 20.83 23.34
C GLU A 424 12.94 21.00 22.63
N MET A 425 13.76 19.94 22.58
CA MET A 425 15.06 19.99 21.91
C MET A 425 14.90 20.18 20.40
N LEU A 426 13.99 19.46 19.75
CA LEU A 426 13.70 19.64 18.33
C LEU A 426 13.07 21.02 18.06
N GLY A 427 12.13 21.46 18.91
CA GLY A 427 11.46 22.75 18.78
C GLY A 427 12.39 23.96 18.78
N LYS A 428 13.56 23.87 19.44
CA LYS A 428 14.58 24.95 19.47
C LYS A 428 15.21 25.26 18.12
N TYR A 429 15.06 24.38 17.12
CA TYR A 429 15.63 24.60 15.78
C TYR A 429 14.63 25.20 14.78
N ILE A 430 13.37 25.34 15.18
CA ILE A 430 12.33 25.97 14.37
C ILE A 430 12.51 27.49 14.43
N GLU A 431 12.68 28.10 13.28
CA GLU A 431 12.75 29.55 13.08
C GLU A 431 11.65 29.96 12.09
N PRO A 432 10.42 30.28 12.54
CA PRO A 432 9.30 30.53 11.64
C PRO A 432 9.62 31.55 10.54
N GLY A 433 9.33 31.18 9.28
CA GLY A 433 9.65 31.99 8.11
C GLY A 433 11.08 31.84 7.57
N ARG A 434 11.96 31.11 8.29
CA ARG A 434 13.33 30.80 7.87
C ARG A 434 13.65 29.31 7.87
N ARG A 435 13.31 28.61 8.95
CA ARG A 435 13.53 27.17 9.11
C ARG A 435 12.33 26.49 9.75
N ASN A 436 11.72 25.55 9.03
CA ASN A 436 10.62 24.72 9.56
C ASN A 436 11.13 23.45 10.21
#